data_AF-A0A357L0P5-F1
#
_entry.id   AF-A0A357L0P5-F1
#
_cell.length_a   1.000
_cell.length_b   1.000
_cell.length_c   1.000
_cell.angle_alpha   90.00
_cell.angle_beta   90.00
_cell.angle_gamma   90.00
#
_symmetry.space_group_name_H-M   'P 1'
#
loop_
_entity.id
_entity.type
_entity.pdbx_description
1 polymer ?
#
loop_
_entity_poly.entity_id
_entity_poly.type
_entity_poly.pdbx_seq_one_letter_code
_entity_poly.pdbx_strand_id
1 'polypeptide(L)' 'KSNPMPNFRGTRFTNAHETLIWAAKSKDGRPTFNYAALKTANDDLQMRSDWHLPICTGNERLKGAAGAKAHPTQKP' A
#
# COMPACT_ATOMS: atom_id res chain seq x y z
N LYS A 1 -4.29 2.81 -5.15
CA LYS A 1 -4.96 3.62 -4.11
C LYS A 1 -6.42 3.75 -4.50
N SER A 2 -7.36 3.34 -3.66
CA SER A 2 -8.80 3.45 -3.97
C SER A 2 -9.32 4.89 -3.90
N ASN A 3 -8.68 5.74 -3.09
CA ASN A 3 -9.04 7.13 -2.84
C ASN A 3 -7.83 8.09 -2.95
N PRO A 4 -7.19 8.21 -4.13
CA PRO A 4 -6.03 9.09 -4.30
C PRO A 4 -6.44 10.58 -4.29
N MET A 5 -5.55 11.43 -3.80
CA MET A 5 -5.73 12.88 -3.90
C MET A 5 -5.69 13.32 -5.38
N PRO A 6 -6.69 14.07 -5.88
CA PRO A 6 -6.70 14.55 -7.26
C PRO A 6 -5.51 15.47 -7.58
N ASN A 7 -5.02 15.43 -8.83
CA ASN A 7 -4.09 16.44 -9.32
C ASN A 7 -4.84 17.71 -9.74
N PHE A 8 -4.97 18.68 -8.83
CA PHE A 8 -5.75 19.91 -9.09
C PHE A 8 -5.11 20.87 -10.10
N ARG A 9 -3.80 20.75 -10.39
CA ARG A 9 -3.13 21.59 -11.37
C ARG A 9 -3.37 21.15 -12.81
N GLY A 10 -3.89 19.94 -13.04
CA GLY A 10 -4.23 19.43 -14.36
C GLY A 10 -3.02 19.26 -15.30
N THR A 11 -1.79 19.25 -14.78
CA THR A 11 -0.58 19.19 -15.60
C THR A 11 -0.02 17.77 -15.78
N ARG A 12 -0.51 16.81 -14.98
CA ARG A 12 -0.06 15.42 -14.97
C ARG A 12 -1.21 14.50 -14.55
N PHE A 13 -1.07 13.21 -14.82
CA PHE A 13 -1.97 12.20 -14.27
C PHE A 13 -1.92 12.14 -12.73
N THR A 14 -3.03 11.73 -12.12
CA THR A 14 -3.15 11.54 -10.68
C THR A 14 -2.21 10.45 -10.19
N ASN A 15 -1.46 10.71 -9.12
CA ASN A 15 -0.60 9.71 -8.47
C ASN A 15 -1.45 8.70 -7.69
N ALA A 16 -1.99 7.70 -8.40
CA ALA A 16 -2.97 6.75 -7.89
C ALA A 16 -2.39 5.40 -7.42
N HIS A 17 -1.08 5.16 -7.57
CA HIS A 17 -0.43 3.93 -7.14
C HIS A 17 0.97 4.20 -6.56
N GLU A 18 1.53 3.21 -5.88
CA GLU A 18 2.92 3.18 -5.43
C GLU A 18 3.49 1.80 -5.78
N THR A 19 4.81 1.72 -5.96
CA THR A 19 5.49 0.48 -6.34
C THR A 19 6.26 -0.07 -5.15
N LEU A 20 6.09 -1.36 -4.87
CA LEU A 20 6.89 -2.10 -3.91
C LEU A 20 7.80 -3.07 -4.65
N ILE A 21 9.00 -3.28 -4.12
CA ILE A 21 9.93 -4.29 -4.60
C ILE A 21 10.06 -5.34 -3.49
N TRP A 22 9.76 -6.59 -3.83
CA TRP A 22 10.05 -7.74 -2.98
C TRP A 22 11.18 -8.54 -3.59
N ALA A 23 12.25 -8.73 -2.82
CA ALA A 23 13.46 -9.42 -3.27
C ALA A 23 14.01 -10.31 -2.16
N ALA A 24 14.59 -11.45 -2.54
CA ALA A 24 15.39 -12.26 -1.64
C ALA A 24 16.76 -11.60 -1.39
N LYS A 25 17.41 -11.91 -0.26
CA LYS A 25 18.74 -11.37 0.09
C LYS A 25 19.82 -11.75 -0.94
N SER A 26 19.69 -12.92 -1.57
CA SER A 26 20.59 -13.44 -2.60
C SER A 26 19.81 -14.23 -3.64
N LYS A 27 20.44 -14.53 -4.78
CA LYS A 27 19.85 -15.33 -5.86
C LYS A 27 19.37 -16.71 -5.39
N ASP A 28 20.13 -17.35 -4.51
CA ASP A 28 19.81 -18.69 -3.96
C ASP A 28 19.01 -18.61 -2.64
N GLY A 29 18.58 -17.42 -2.25
CA GLY A 29 17.79 -17.20 -1.05
C GLY A 29 16.42 -17.88 -1.14
N ARG A 30 15.95 -18.41 -0.01
CA ARG A 30 14.63 -19.05 0.13
C ARG A 30 13.73 -18.16 1.00
N PRO A 31 13.13 -17.09 0.46
CA PRO A 31 12.28 -16.21 1.25
C PRO A 31 10.99 -16.95 1.64
N THR A 32 10.45 -16.58 2.80
CA THR A 32 9.13 -17.06 3.23
C THR A 32 8.06 -16.50 2.30
N PHE A 33 7.23 -17.38 1.75
CA PHE A 33 6.09 -17.01 0.92
C PHE A 33 4.88 -17.86 1.27
N ASN A 34 3.94 -17.29 2.02
CA ASN A 34 2.76 -18.00 2.53
C ASN A 34 1.69 -18.12 1.45
N TYR A 35 1.99 -18.85 0.37
CA TYR A 35 1.13 -18.93 -0.82
C TYR A 35 -0.30 -19.39 -0.50
N ALA A 36 -0.45 -20.47 0.26
CA ALA A 36 -1.76 -21.01 0.61
C ALA A 36 -2.60 -19.99 1.40
N ALA A 37 -2.00 -19.33 2.39
CA ALA A 37 -2.68 -18.30 3.17
C ALA A 37 -3.08 -17.09 2.31
N LEU A 38 -2.20 -16.63 1.40
CA LEU A 38 -2.50 -15.50 0.52
C LEU A 38 -3.56 -15.83 -0.54
N LYS A 39 -3.65 -17.09 -0.98
CA LYS A 39 -4.72 -17.57 -1.85
C LYS A 39 -6.06 -17.56 -1.13
N THR A 40 -6.12 -18.12 0.08
CA THR A 40 -7.34 -18.12 0.90
C THR A 40 -7.78 -16.70 1.29
N ALA A 41 -6.84 -15.80 1.57
CA ALA A 41 -7.14 -14.39 1.84
C ALA A 41 -7.70 -13.62 0.64
N ASN A 42 -7.65 -14.19 -0.56
CA ASN A 42 -8.12 -13.62 -1.81
C ASN A 42 -9.22 -14.52 -2.42
N ASP A 43 -10.16 -14.95 -1.59
CA ASP A 43 -11.33 -15.76 -1.98
C ASP A 43 -10.95 -17.06 -2.72
N ASP A 44 -9.91 -17.73 -2.22
CA ASP A 44 -9.29 -18.92 -2.82
C ASP A 44 -8.80 -18.74 -4.27
N LEU A 45 -8.59 -17.48 -4.70
CA LEU A 45 -7.96 -17.13 -5.96
C LEU A 45 -6.50 -16.72 -5.74
N GLN A 46 -5.65 -16.97 -6.72
CA GLN A 46 -4.24 -16.58 -6.63
C GLN A 46 -4.11 -15.04 -6.50
N MET A 47 -3.46 -14.60 -5.42
CA MET A 47 -3.14 -13.19 -5.20
C MET A 47 -2.30 -12.64 -6.35
N ARG A 48 -2.66 -11.45 -6.84
CA ARG A 48 -1.95 -10.75 -7.92
C ARG A 48 -0.87 -9.81 -7.38
N SER A 49 -0.09 -9.24 -8.29
CA SER A 49 0.94 -8.24 -7.98
C SER A 49 0.40 -6.81 -7.83
N ASP A 50 -0.88 -6.59 -8.12
CA ASP A 50 -1.56 -5.31 -7.92
C ASP A 50 -2.56 -5.40 -6.77
N TRP A 51 -2.44 -4.46 -5.82
CA TRP A 51 -3.26 -4.44 -4.61
C TRP A 51 -4.06 -3.14 -4.53
N HIS A 52 -5.36 -3.29 -4.29
CA HIS A 52 -6.29 -2.17 -4.21
C HIS A 52 -6.57 -1.79 -2.77
N LEU A 53 -5.72 -0.93 -2.20
CA LEU A 53 -5.81 -0.45 -0.82
C LEU A 53 -6.14 1.05 -0.74
N PRO A 54 -6.93 1.50 0.26
CA PRO A 54 -7.13 2.92 0.55
C PRO A 54 -5.87 3.57 1.14
N ILE A 55 -5.82 4.90 1.14
CA ILE A 55 -4.80 5.66 1.86
C ILE A 55 -5.12 5.73 3.36
N CYS A 56 -4.07 5.78 4.19
CA CYS A 56 -4.18 5.98 5.65
C CYS A 56 -4.91 7.28 5.99
N THR A 57 -6.12 7.16 6.54
CA THR A 57 -7.05 8.25 6.85
C THR A 57 -7.85 7.93 8.13
N GLY A 58 -8.76 8.83 8.54
CA GLY A 58 -9.60 8.59 9.71
C GLY A 58 -8.80 8.46 11.01
N ASN A 59 -9.22 7.52 11.86
CA ASN A 59 -8.63 7.26 13.18
C ASN A 59 -7.28 6.53 13.09
N GLU A 60 -7.04 5.78 12.02
CA GLU A 60 -5.77 5.11 11.75
C GLU A 60 -4.64 6.13 11.51
N ARG A 61 -5.00 7.32 11.00
CA ARG A 61 -4.04 8.40 10.74
C ARG A 61 -3.66 9.11 12.03
N LEU A 62 -2.41 8.92 12.46
CA LEU A 62 -1.90 9.47 13.70
C LEU A 62 -1.90 11.00 13.68
N LYS A 63 -2.32 11.60 14.79
CA LYS A 63 -2.33 13.05 15.03
C LYS A 63 -1.43 13.37 16.22
N GLY A 64 -0.65 14.44 16.10
CA GLY A 64 0.14 14.97 17.21
C GLY A 64 -0.73 15.74 18.20
N ALA A 65 -0.12 16.24 19.29
CA ALA A 65 -0.83 16.97 20.35
C ALA A 65 -1.62 18.20 19.85
N ALA A 66 -1.14 18.86 18.79
CA ALA A 66 -1.82 20.00 18.15
C ALA A 66 -2.90 19.61 17.13
N GLY A 67 -3.25 18.32 17.02
CA GLY A 67 -4.27 17.81 16.08
C GLY A 67 -3.83 17.67 14.62
N ALA A 68 -2.63 18.15 14.27
CA ALA A 68 -2.02 17.97 12.96
C ALA A 68 -1.56 16.52 12.73
N LYS A 69 -1.43 16.12 11.45
CA LYS A 69 -0.90 14.81 11.07
C LYS A 69 0.49 14.61 11.69
N ALA A 70 0.68 13.51 12.41
CA ALA A 70 1.95 13.21 13.08
C ALA A 70 3.07 12.90 12.08
N HIS A 71 2.74 12.27 10.94
CA HIS A 71 3.69 11.94 9.88
C HIS A 71 3.10 12.21 8.47
N PRO A 72 3.86 12.86 7.56
CA PRO A 72 3.36 13.20 6.24
C PRO A 72 3.13 11.97 5.34
N THR A 73 3.95 10.92 5.49
CA THR A 73 3.94 9.73 4.62
C THR A 73 3.62 8.43 5.35
N GLN A 74 2.84 8.50 6.44
CA GLN A 74 2.30 7.31 7.11
C GLN A 74 1.60 6.40 6.07
N LYS A 75 1.96 5.12 6.07
CA LYS A 75 1.37 4.08 5.22
C LYS A 75 0.08 3.55 5.87
N PRO A 76 -0.89 3.10 5.04
CA PRO A 76 -2.05 2.34 5.52
C PRO A 76 -1.63 1.00 6.13
#